data_AF-A0AAP4R9G7-F1
#
_entry.id   AF-A0AAP4R9G7-F1
#
_cell.length_a   1.000
_cell.length_b   1.000
_cell.length_c   1.000
_cell.angle_alpha   90.00
_cell.angle_beta   90.00
_cell.angle_gamma   90.00
#
_symmetry.space_group_name_H-M   'P 1'
#
loop_
_entity.id
_entity.type
_entity.pdbx_description
1 polymer ?
#
loop_
_entity_poly.entity_id
_entity_poly.type
_entity_poly.pdbx_seq_one_letter_code
_entity_poly.pdbx_strand_id
1 'polypeptide(L)'
;MSDKDAIPYLIDLASNPGQLQTVEQIAARKLLDYDGEVYPSDGCAITLSILLQQAGISVPDTFQAIELARILKEVRNWTVIKVGDQHDGDIGSTCGTTPDHGQDHIYLVLRALNIDEMVIADNQSNQPHFRYASGIGGKTPTKYFLRAPE
;
A
#
# COMPACT_ATOMS: atom_id res chain seq x y z
N MET A 1 -12.99 16.66 -6.31
CA MET A 1 -12.02 16.20 -5.32
C MET A 1 -11.30 15.05 -5.97
N SER A 2 -10.03 15.24 -6.28
CA SER A 2 -9.20 14.20 -6.88
C SER A 2 -8.64 13.28 -5.81
N ASP A 3 -8.01 12.17 -6.23
CA ASP A 3 -7.33 11.29 -5.30
C ASP A 3 -6.17 12.02 -4.61
N LYS A 4 -5.50 12.97 -5.29
CA LYS A 4 -4.45 13.81 -4.71
C LYS A 4 -4.95 14.63 -3.52
N ASP A 5 -6.16 15.16 -3.58
CA ASP A 5 -6.75 15.93 -2.46
C ASP A 5 -6.92 15.07 -1.19
N ALA A 6 -7.07 13.75 -1.33
CA ALA A 6 -7.23 12.80 -0.23
C ALA A 6 -5.89 12.32 0.37
N ILE A 7 -4.77 12.48 -0.34
CA ILE A 7 -3.45 11.97 0.07
C ILE A 7 -3.00 12.50 1.45
N PRO A 8 -3.14 13.80 1.79
CA PRO A 8 -2.75 14.28 3.12
C PRO A 8 -3.51 13.57 4.24
N TYR A 9 -4.80 13.30 4.06
CA TYR A 9 -5.61 12.59 5.04
C TYR A 9 -5.30 11.08 5.08
N LEU A 10 -5.00 10.47 3.93
CA LEU A 10 -4.52 9.09 3.85
C LEU A 10 -3.22 8.90 4.66
N ILE A 11 -2.27 9.83 4.51
CA ILE A 11 -1.00 9.79 5.25
C ILE A 11 -1.24 9.98 6.74
N ASP A 12 -2.08 10.94 7.16
CA ASP A 12 -2.39 11.17 8.58
C ASP A 12 -3.02 9.93 9.23
N LEU A 13 -3.99 9.32 8.54
CA LEU A 13 -4.66 8.10 8.99
C LEU A 13 -3.68 6.94 9.15
N ALA A 14 -2.85 6.68 8.14
CA ALA A 14 -1.90 5.58 8.16
C ALA A 14 -0.67 5.83 9.06
N SER A 15 -0.37 7.10 9.38
CA SER A 15 0.70 7.46 10.32
C SER A 15 0.30 7.27 11.78
N ASN A 16 -1.00 7.15 12.08
CA ASN A 16 -1.51 6.92 13.42
C ASN A 16 -1.59 5.42 13.75
N PRO A 17 -0.80 4.88 14.70
CA PRO A 17 -0.79 3.44 14.99
C PRO A 17 -2.15 2.87 15.42
N GLY A 18 -2.98 3.66 16.13
CA GLY A 18 -4.30 3.21 16.56
C GLY A 18 -5.28 3.08 15.39
N GLN A 19 -5.21 4.00 14.42
CA GLN A 19 -6.01 3.92 13.19
C GLN A 19 -5.52 2.79 12.29
N LEU A 20 -4.20 2.65 12.11
CA LEU A 20 -3.62 1.54 11.37
C LEU A 20 -4.08 0.20 11.94
N GLN A 21 -3.96 -0.03 13.25
CA GLN A 21 -4.44 -1.26 13.91
C GLN A 21 -5.94 -1.50 13.71
N THR A 22 -6.76 -0.45 13.73
CA THR A 22 -8.20 -0.57 13.45
C THR A 22 -8.44 -1.06 12.02
N VAL A 23 -7.68 -0.51 11.06
CA VAL A 23 -7.72 -0.94 9.66
C VAL A 23 -7.23 -2.39 9.50
N GLU A 24 -6.14 -2.77 10.16
CA GLU A 24 -5.62 -4.14 10.16
C GLU A 24 -6.63 -5.14 10.72
N GLN A 25 -7.38 -4.79 11.76
CA GLN A 25 -8.44 -5.65 12.31
C GLN A 25 -9.60 -5.85 11.33
N ILE A 26 -10.01 -4.79 10.62
CA ILE A 26 -11.03 -4.89 9.57
C ILE A 26 -10.50 -5.75 8.41
N ALA A 27 -9.25 -5.52 7.99
CA ALA A 27 -8.57 -6.28 6.95
C ALA A 27 -8.49 -7.76 7.30
N ALA A 28 -8.05 -8.10 8.51
CA ALA A 28 -7.95 -9.46 9.01
C ALA A 28 -9.31 -10.18 8.99
N ARG A 29 -10.38 -9.49 9.40
CA ARG A 29 -11.74 -10.05 9.35
C ARG A 29 -12.19 -10.32 7.92
N LYS A 30 -12.00 -9.37 7.02
CA LYS A 30 -12.41 -9.49 5.61
C LYS A 30 -11.61 -10.57 4.87
N LEU A 31 -10.31 -10.67 5.14
CA LEU A 31 -9.44 -11.70 4.56
C LEU A 31 -9.88 -13.09 5.02
N LEU A 32 -10.06 -13.28 6.33
CA LEU A 32 -10.53 -14.54 6.88
C LEU A 32 -11.90 -14.96 6.30
N ASP A 33 -12.82 -14.01 6.11
CA ASP A 33 -14.14 -14.28 5.53
C ASP A 33 -14.09 -14.55 4.01
N TYR A 34 -13.03 -14.14 3.31
CA TYR A 34 -12.88 -14.29 1.85
C TYR A 34 -12.35 -15.66 1.43
N ASP A 35 -11.20 -16.08 1.97
CA ASP A 35 -10.50 -17.32 1.58
C ASP A 35 -9.98 -18.15 2.77
N GLY A 36 -10.16 -17.66 4.00
CA GLY A 36 -9.69 -18.33 5.21
C GLY A 36 -8.22 -18.03 5.55
N GLU A 37 -7.55 -17.16 4.81
CA GLU A 37 -6.16 -16.78 5.09
C GLU A 37 -6.01 -16.06 6.43
N VAL A 38 -4.87 -16.31 7.08
CA VAL A 38 -4.57 -15.78 8.41
C VAL A 38 -3.65 -14.57 8.29
N TYR A 39 -4.19 -13.41 8.64
CA TYR A 39 -3.45 -12.15 8.76
C TYR A 39 -2.20 -12.30 9.67
N PRO A 40 -1.06 -11.68 9.35
CA PRO A 40 -0.86 -10.68 8.30
C PRO A 40 -0.57 -11.25 6.92
N SER A 41 -0.38 -12.56 6.74
CA SER A 41 -0.09 -13.14 5.42
C SER A 41 -1.15 -12.73 4.40
N ASP A 42 -0.71 -12.29 3.22
CA ASP A 42 -1.55 -11.81 2.11
C ASP A 42 -2.57 -10.68 2.43
N GLY A 43 -2.40 -10.01 3.58
CA GLY A 43 -3.25 -8.90 4.02
C GLY A 43 -2.91 -7.53 3.43
N CYS A 44 -1.85 -7.39 2.63
CA CYS A 44 -1.31 -6.09 2.19
C CYS A 44 -2.31 -5.29 1.36
N ALA A 45 -2.92 -5.93 0.36
CA ALA A 45 -3.86 -5.28 -0.53
C ALA A 45 -5.14 -4.86 0.19
N ILE A 46 -5.70 -5.72 1.03
CA ILE A 46 -6.96 -5.42 1.72
C ILE A 46 -6.75 -4.33 2.78
N THR A 47 -5.61 -4.33 3.48
CA THR A 47 -5.23 -3.26 4.40
C THR A 47 -5.18 -1.92 3.67
N LEU A 48 -4.48 -1.86 2.53
CA LEU A 48 -4.37 -0.63 1.74
C LEU A 48 -5.70 -0.20 1.09
N SER A 49 -6.52 -1.15 0.61
CA SER A 49 -7.88 -0.86 0.13
C SER A 49 -8.71 -0.13 1.18
N ILE A 50 -8.67 -0.58 2.43
CA ILE A 50 -9.44 0.04 3.52
C ILE A 50 -8.88 1.43 3.85
N LEU A 51 -7.55 1.61 3.91
CA LEU A 51 -6.93 2.93 4.10
C LEU A 51 -7.40 3.93 3.03
N LEU A 52 -7.35 3.51 1.76
CA LEU A 52 -7.78 4.32 0.62
C LEU A 52 -9.26 4.69 0.72
N GLN A 53 -10.13 3.71 1.01
CA GLN A 53 -11.56 3.95 1.19
C GLN A 53 -11.85 4.93 2.32
N GLN A 54 -11.20 4.78 3.48
CA GLN A 54 -11.36 5.70 4.62
C GLN A 54 -10.87 7.11 4.30
N ALA A 55 -9.85 7.24 3.46
CA ALA A 55 -9.38 8.53 2.96
C ALA A 55 -10.30 9.15 1.89
N GLY A 56 -11.31 8.42 1.39
CA GLY A 56 -12.23 8.87 0.35
C GLY A 56 -11.83 8.47 -1.08
N ILE A 57 -10.78 7.67 -1.25
CA ILE A 57 -10.36 7.13 -2.53
C ILE A 57 -11.12 5.82 -2.80
N SER A 58 -12.08 5.88 -3.72
CA SER A 58 -12.98 4.77 -4.00
C SER A 58 -12.29 3.63 -4.76
N VAL A 59 -11.85 2.60 -4.03
CA VAL A 59 -11.38 1.31 -4.54
C VAL A 59 -12.18 0.16 -3.90
N PRO A 60 -12.41 -0.96 -4.60
CA PRO A 60 -13.03 -2.13 -3.97
C PRO A 60 -12.10 -2.77 -2.94
N ASP A 61 -12.67 -3.60 -2.07
CA ASP A 61 -11.88 -4.54 -1.27
C ASP A 61 -11.10 -5.44 -2.22
N THR A 62 -9.77 -5.42 -2.12
CA THR A 62 -8.89 -6.14 -3.01
C THR A 62 -7.91 -6.96 -2.18
N PHE A 63 -7.75 -8.24 -2.51
CA PHE A 63 -6.97 -9.18 -1.70
C PHE A 63 -5.60 -9.52 -2.32
N GLN A 64 -5.37 -9.14 -3.58
CA GLN A 64 -4.08 -9.35 -4.26
C GLN A 64 -3.39 -8.02 -4.55
N ALA A 65 -2.10 -7.92 -4.21
CA ALA A 65 -1.32 -6.70 -4.39
C ALA A 65 -1.25 -6.26 -5.86
N ILE A 66 -1.08 -7.21 -6.78
CA ILE A 66 -1.05 -6.94 -8.23
C ILE A 66 -2.37 -6.37 -8.75
N GLU A 67 -3.49 -6.87 -8.24
CA GLU A 67 -4.82 -6.39 -8.64
C GLU A 67 -5.09 -4.98 -8.11
N LEU A 68 -4.70 -4.68 -6.87
CA LEU A 68 -4.84 -3.32 -6.33
C LEU A 68 -3.99 -2.33 -7.12
N ALA A 69 -2.73 -2.68 -7.43
CA ALA A 69 -1.88 -1.86 -8.28
C ALA A 69 -2.49 -1.63 -9.67
N ARG A 70 -3.10 -2.66 -10.27
CA ARG A 70 -3.82 -2.56 -11.55
C ARG A 70 -5.02 -1.61 -11.45
N ILE A 71 -5.85 -1.73 -10.41
CA ILE A 71 -7.01 -0.85 -10.18
C ILE A 71 -6.55 0.61 -10.05
N LEU A 72 -5.53 0.88 -9.25
CA LEU A 72 -5.00 2.23 -9.07
C LEU A 72 -4.50 2.81 -10.40
N LYS A 73 -3.76 2.03 -11.17
CA LYS A 73 -3.22 2.46 -12.46
C LYS A 73 -4.29 2.66 -13.54
N GLU A 74 -5.16 1.68 -13.73
CA GLU A 74 -6.06 1.59 -14.89
C GLU A 74 -7.44 2.20 -14.65
N VAL A 75 -7.93 2.18 -13.41
CA VAL A 75 -9.28 2.66 -13.06
C VAL A 75 -9.19 4.02 -12.36
N ARG A 76 -8.25 4.19 -11.43
CA ARG A 76 -8.02 5.46 -10.74
C ARG A 76 -7.07 6.40 -11.48
N ASN A 77 -6.46 5.95 -12.59
CA ASN A 77 -5.51 6.73 -13.41
C ASN A 77 -4.27 7.21 -12.65
N TRP A 78 -3.81 6.45 -11.65
CA TRP A 78 -2.56 6.74 -10.96
C TRP A 78 -1.38 6.52 -11.90
N THR A 79 -0.42 7.45 -11.85
CA THR A 79 0.74 7.43 -12.74
C THR A 79 1.84 6.55 -12.16
N VAL A 80 2.49 5.77 -13.03
CA VAL A 80 3.66 4.96 -12.65
C VAL A 80 4.88 5.86 -12.48
N ILE A 81 5.50 5.81 -11.31
CA ILE A 81 6.70 6.55 -10.94
C ILE A 81 7.88 5.57 -10.81
N LYS A 82 9.06 6.00 -11.27
CA LYS A 82 10.28 5.20 -11.19
C LYS A 82 10.80 5.15 -9.77
N VAL A 83 11.48 4.05 -9.43
CA VAL A 83 12.22 3.95 -8.16
C VAL A 83 13.31 5.02 -8.13
N GLY A 84 13.40 5.74 -7.03
CA GLY A 84 14.26 6.92 -6.85
C GLY A 84 13.50 8.24 -6.88
N ASP A 85 12.31 8.27 -7.49
CA ASP A 85 11.47 9.48 -7.64
C ASP A 85 10.22 9.45 -6.74
N GLN A 86 10.17 8.54 -5.76
CA GLN A 86 9.04 8.40 -4.85
C GLN A 86 8.89 9.61 -3.93
N HIS A 87 7.63 9.92 -3.60
CA HIS A 87 7.25 10.96 -2.64
C HIS A 87 6.26 10.41 -1.61
N ASP A 88 6.06 11.19 -0.56
CA ASP A 88 5.01 10.99 0.44
C ASP A 88 3.65 10.82 -0.25
N GLY A 89 2.91 9.78 0.12
CA GLY A 89 1.61 9.43 -0.45
C GLY A 89 1.66 8.50 -1.67
N ASP A 90 2.84 8.24 -2.23
CA ASP A 90 2.96 7.24 -3.29
C ASP A 90 2.69 5.83 -2.74
N ILE A 91 2.24 4.95 -3.62
CA ILE A 91 2.05 3.52 -3.32
C ILE A 91 3.17 2.72 -3.98
N GLY A 92 3.98 2.03 -3.19
CA GLY A 92 5.04 1.15 -3.69
C GLY A 92 4.50 -0.24 -4.01
N SER A 93 4.93 -0.82 -5.13
CA SER A 93 4.58 -2.19 -5.53
C SER A 93 5.82 -3.02 -5.85
N THR A 94 5.88 -4.25 -5.34
CA THR A 94 6.89 -5.26 -5.70
C THR A 94 6.40 -6.21 -6.81
N CYS A 95 5.15 -6.03 -7.25
CA CYS A 95 4.44 -7.01 -8.06
C CYS A 95 5.03 -7.20 -9.45
N GLY A 96 5.17 -8.46 -9.87
CA GLY A 96 5.58 -8.82 -11.23
C GLY A 96 4.48 -8.66 -12.27
N THR A 97 4.69 -9.29 -13.42
CA THR A 97 3.67 -9.43 -14.48
C THR A 97 2.65 -10.54 -14.18
N THR A 98 2.97 -11.41 -13.21
CA THR A 98 2.14 -12.52 -12.75
C THR A 98 2.08 -12.49 -11.23
N PRO A 99 0.94 -12.86 -10.61
CA PRO A 99 0.85 -12.98 -9.16
C PRO A 99 1.91 -13.94 -8.60
N ASP A 100 2.58 -13.55 -7.52
CA ASP A 100 3.57 -14.36 -6.81
C ASP A 100 3.38 -14.24 -5.29
N HIS A 101 2.73 -15.24 -4.70
CA HIS A 101 2.41 -15.25 -3.27
C HIS A 101 3.68 -15.15 -2.41
N GLY A 102 3.63 -14.30 -1.39
CA GLY A 102 4.77 -14.04 -0.50
C GLY A 102 5.88 -13.14 -1.07
N GLN A 103 5.89 -12.87 -2.37
CA GLN A 103 6.81 -11.89 -3.00
C GLN A 103 6.10 -10.60 -3.39
N ASP A 104 4.86 -10.72 -3.84
CA ASP A 104 4.02 -9.60 -4.17
C ASP A 104 3.59 -8.86 -2.90
N HIS A 105 3.82 -7.56 -2.91
CA HIS A 105 3.58 -6.69 -1.79
C HIS A 105 3.25 -5.29 -2.29
N ILE A 106 2.35 -4.63 -1.59
CA ILE A 106 1.94 -3.25 -1.85
C ILE A 106 1.88 -2.51 -0.52
N TYR A 107 2.32 -1.25 -0.53
CA TYR A 107 2.45 -0.46 0.69
C TYR A 107 2.33 1.04 0.40
N LEU A 108 1.95 1.81 1.41
CA LEU A 108 1.87 3.27 1.34
C LEU A 108 3.18 3.90 1.81
N VAL A 109 3.74 4.82 1.02
CA VAL A 109 4.86 5.68 1.44
C VAL A 109 4.31 6.81 2.29
N LEU A 110 4.64 6.83 3.58
CA LEU A 110 4.29 7.93 4.47
C LEU A 110 5.30 9.06 4.39
N ARG A 111 6.58 8.70 4.23
CA ARG A 111 7.67 9.66 4.07
C ARG A 111 8.79 9.10 3.21
N ALA A 112 9.16 9.80 2.15
CA ALA A 112 10.40 9.54 1.42
C ALA A 112 11.57 10.28 2.10
N LEU A 113 12.58 9.54 2.57
CA LEU A 113 13.75 10.13 3.24
C LEU A 113 14.90 10.39 2.27
N ASN A 114 15.01 9.54 1.26
CA ASN A 114 15.91 9.69 0.12
C ASN A 114 15.41 8.82 -1.05
N ILE A 115 16.26 8.61 -2.05
CA ILE A 115 15.96 7.81 -3.24
C ILE A 115 15.70 6.32 -2.95
N ASP A 116 15.99 5.83 -1.75
CA ASP A 116 15.83 4.42 -1.38
C ASP A 116 15.04 4.25 -0.07
N GLU A 117 15.43 4.96 0.98
CA GLU A 117 14.86 4.82 2.31
C GLU A 117 13.56 5.59 2.49
N MET A 118 12.57 4.93 3.09
CA MET A 118 11.22 5.44 3.30
C MET A 118 10.69 5.02 4.67
N VAL A 119 9.73 5.78 5.18
CA VAL A 119 8.79 5.34 6.21
C VAL A 119 7.50 4.93 5.50
N ILE A 120 7.00 3.74 5.78
CA ILE A 120 5.82 3.17 5.12
C ILE A 120 4.78 2.66 6.11
N ALA A 121 3.57 2.45 5.62
CA ALA A 121 2.53 1.66 6.28
C ALA A 121 2.07 0.52 5.36
N ASP A 122 1.93 -0.66 5.94
CA ASP A 122 1.38 -1.87 5.33
C ASP A 122 0.84 -2.81 6.42
N ASN A 123 0.58 -4.07 6.07
CA ASN A 123 0.09 -5.11 6.97
C ASN A 123 1.18 -5.85 7.78
N GLN A 124 2.46 -5.60 7.53
CA GLN A 124 3.57 -6.34 8.16
C GLN A 124 3.97 -5.73 9.51
N SER A 125 3.44 -4.56 9.86
CA SER A 125 3.68 -3.92 11.15
C SER A 125 2.49 -3.07 11.57
N ASN A 126 2.11 -3.19 12.83
CA ASN A 126 1.05 -2.44 13.49
C ASN A 126 1.37 -0.95 13.74
N GLN A 127 2.47 -0.47 13.17
CA GLN A 127 2.94 0.91 13.23
C GLN A 127 3.76 1.23 11.97
N PRO A 128 3.86 2.52 11.59
CA PRO A 128 4.79 2.97 10.57
C PRO A 128 6.21 2.44 10.82
N HIS A 129 6.87 1.98 9.76
CA HIS A 129 8.22 1.42 9.86
C HIS A 129 9.07 1.72 8.63
N PHE A 130 10.38 1.51 8.75
CA PHE A 130 11.31 1.76 7.66
C PHE A 130 11.26 0.67 6.59
N ARG A 131 11.38 1.09 5.34
CA ARG A 131 11.59 0.21 4.19
C ARG A 131 12.56 0.86 3.19
N TYR A 132 13.34 0.03 2.53
CA TYR A 132 14.18 0.43 1.41
C TYR A 132 13.55 -0.03 0.10
N ALA A 133 13.46 0.87 -0.89
CA ALA A 133 12.93 0.57 -2.21
C ALA A 133 13.75 -0.53 -2.91
N SER A 134 15.06 -0.55 -2.65
CA SER A 134 16.04 -1.54 -3.12
C SER A 134 15.85 -2.94 -2.53
N GLY A 135 15.08 -3.09 -1.45
CA GLY A 135 14.92 -4.36 -0.74
C GLY A 135 16.09 -4.72 0.19
N ILE A 136 17.04 -3.80 0.43
CA ILE A 136 18.11 -3.99 1.42
C ILE A 136 17.51 -4.42 2.76
N GLY A 137 18.14 -5.42 3.40
CA GLY A 137 17.61 -6.05 4.61
C GLY A 137 16.74 -7.29 4.38
N GLY A 138 16.63 -7.77 3.13
CA GLY A 138 15.98 -9.04 2.81
C GLY A 138 14.50 -8.93 2.44
N LYS A 139 14.04 -7.74 2.04
CA LYS A 139 12.69 -7.52 1.51
C LYS A 139 12.69 -7.57 -0.01
N THR A 140 11.57 -7.93 -0.61
CA THR A 140 11.41 -7.90 -2.07
C THR A 140 11.59 -6.47 -2.59
N PRO A 141 12.49 -6.24 -3.56
CA PRO A 141 12.68 -4.91 -4.13
C PRO A 141 11.42 -4.36 -4.79
N THR A 142 11.24 -3.05 -4.66
CA THR A 142 10.14 -2.31 -5.28
C THR A 142 10.40 -2.18 -6.76
N LYS A 143 9.39 -2.44 -7.58
CA LYS A 143 9.51 -2.38 -9.05
C LYS A 143 9.08 -1.02 -9.59
N TYR A 144 8.08 -0.42 -8.97
CA TYR A 144 7.59 0.91 -9.30
C TYR A 144 6.75 1.49 -8.16
N PHE A 145 6.50 2.78 -8.25
CA PHE A 145 5.56 3.51 -7.40
C PHE A 145 4.35 3.95 -8.22
N LEU A 146 3.24 4.23 -7.55
CA LEU A 146 2.03 4.79 -8.12
C LEU A 146 1.71 6.11 -7.43
N ARG A 147 1.42 7.14 -8.21
CA ARG A 147 1.07 8.47 -7.71
C ARG A 147 -0.32 8.90 -8.14
N ALA A 148 -1.09 9.39 -7.17
CA ALA A 148 -2.44 9.89 -7.39
C ALA A 148 -2.47 11.04 -8.43
N PRO A 149 -3.45 11.06 -9.34
CA PRO A 149 -3.63 12.17 -10.28
C PRO A 149 -4.19 13.43 -9.61
N GLU A 150 -3.96 14.57 -10.27
CA GLU A 150 -4.52 15.89 -9.92
C GLU A 150 -6.05 15.92 -9.85
#